data_AF-A0A0G0WEM7-F1
#
_entry.id   AF-A0A0G0WEM7-F1
#
_cell.length_a   1.000
_cell.length_b   1.000
_cell.length_c   1.000
_cell.angle_alpha   90.00
_cell.angle_beta   90.00
_cell.angle_gamma   90.00
#
_symmetry.space_group_name_H-M   'P 1'
#
loop_
_entity.id
_entity.type
_entity.pdbx_description
1 polymer ?
#
loop_
_entity_poly.entity_id
_entity_poly.type
_entity_poly.pdbx_seq_one_letter_code
_entity_poly.pdbx_strand_id
1 'polypeptide(L)'
;IISPLSDTPDAKIAVKLNDNEGKSKFEIRDASDSAVVSIDSLGNATFSGQLTSDKLTTKNVRSEGLEVSSDASVSGTLRAKRIIADQIEGLSANAASVSANYITNNNYYTASQSGSFAFTEADGYVSVASFAAQLAQVGSLNAENAVFSQSLISYGTSSFYDIGIASQISVGAQLTISDTAINVLGDDLKLQPLKQGGIALVGGEVYIDPSGNMTVKGNATFAKDVEVRGRLSANIISPLQGRDLVVELGSTNQELGNRNSSFIIHNSSRSGVLAVDSQGNLTASGSATFGKLNLGLVAPALAVSDTEVIATGSAGVAFIKPYQTEVTVINSLVTENSLVYITPVGSTSGNLYLLRQTGNNPENGIEGSFTVGISQPGIQNLNFNYLIVN
;
A
#
# COMPACT_ATOMS: atom_id res chain seq x y z
N ILE A 1 109.03 -18.09 -43.83
CA ILE A 1 108.56 -16.81 -43.23
C ILE A 1 108.97 -15.71 -44.17
N ILE A 2 108.02 -14.98 -44.75
CA ILE A 2 108.30 -13.76 -45.50
C ILE A 2 108.05 -12.62 -44.50
N SER A 3 109.09 -11.87 -44.15
CA SER A 3 109.03 -10.73 -43.22
C SER A 3 109.66 -9.51 -43.89
N PRO A 4 109.09 -8.30 -43.78
CA PRO A 4 109.76 -7.10 -44.27
C PRO A 4 111.01 -6.84 -43.40
N LEU A 5 112.13 -6.50 -44.04
CA LEU A 5 113.44 -6.32 -43.40
C LEU A 5 113.64 -4.87 -42.92
N SER A 6 112.68 -4.31 -42.17
CA SER A 6 112.70 -2.90 -41.76
C SER A 6 112.33 -2.70 -40.29
N ASP A 7 113.12 -1.86 -39.61
CA ASP A 7 112.94 -1.46 -38.20
C ASP A 7 111.83 -0.42 -37.99
N THR A 8 111.05 -0.14 -39.04
CA THR A 8 109.90 0.77 -38.95
C THR A 8 108.65 -0.03 -38.58
N PRO A 9 107.87 0.38 -37.56
CA PRO A 9 106.64 -0.32 -37.14
C PRO A 9 105.60 -0.51 -38.25
N ASP A 10 105.69 0.28 -39.32
CA ASP A 10 104.75 0.31 -40.43
C ASP A 10 105.28 -0.37 -41.70
N ALA A 11 106.33 -1.17 -41.61
CA ALA A 11 106.90 -1.87 -42.77
C ALA A 11 105.89 -2.86 -43.38
N LYS A 12 105.48 -2.62 -44.63
CA LYS A 12 104.50 -3.46 -45.35
C LYS A 12 105.20 -4.37 -46.37
N ILE A 13 104.81 -5.63 -46.40
CA ILE A 13 105.05 -6.48 -47.58
C ILE A 13 103.96 -6.12 -48.60
N ALA A 14 104.36 -5.54 -49.73
CA ALA A 14 103.45 -5.23 -50.82
C ALA A 14 103.76 -6.13 -52.02
N VAL A 15 102.74 -6.84 -52.52
CA VAL A 15 102.81 -7.58 -53.78
C VAL A 15 101.99 -6.81 -54.81
N LYS A 16 102.64 -6.31 -55.87
CA LYS A 16 101.95 -5.66 -56.99
C LYS A 16 101.72 -6.70 -58.09
N LEU A 17 100.46 -7.03 -58.34
CA LEU A 17 100.06 -7.87 -59.46
C LEU A 17 99.87 -6.99 -60.70
N ASN A 18 100.33 -7.46 -61.86
CA ASN A 18 100.12 -6.75 -63.13
C ASN A 18 98.68 -6.94 -63.60
N ASP A 19 98.06 -5.90 -64.16
CA ASP A 19 96.73 -5.99 -64.76
C ASP A 19 96.80 -6.75 -66.09
N ASN A 20 96.58 -8.06 -66.01
CA ASN A 20 96.51 -8.96 -67.17
C ASN A 20 95.10 -9.55 -67.25
N GLU A 21 94.08 -8.69 -67.31
CA GLU A 21 92.66 -9.09 -67.41
C GLU A 21 92.20 -10.03 -66.27
N GLY A 22 92.70 -9.81 -65.05
CA GLY A 22 92.40 -10.66 -63.89
C GLY A 22 93.09 -12.04 -63.88
N LYS A 23 94.03 -12.30 -64.81
CA LYS A 23 94.78 -13.57 -64.87
C LYS A 23 95.97 -13.62 -63.91
N SER A 24 96.47 -12.46 -63.46
CA SER A 24 97.55 -12.39 -62.48
C SER A 24 97.05 -12.70 -61.07
N LYS A 25 97.68 -13.66 -60.39
CA LYS A 25 97.32 -14.07 -59.03
C LYS A 25 98.55 -14.19 -58.14
N PHE A 26 98.40 -13.82 -56.87
CA PHE A 26 99.29 -14.26 -55.81
C PHE A 26 98.76 -15.60 -55.30
N GLU A 27 99.61 -16.64 -55.31
CA GLU A 27 99.19 -18.00 -54.96
C GLU A 27 100.07 -18.59 -53.86
N ILE A 28 99.44 -19.28 -52.92
CA ILE A 28 100.08 -20.28 -52.07
C ILE A 28 99.72 -21.64 -52.66
N ARG A 29 100.73 -22.43 -53.01
CA ARG A 29 100.55 -23.75 -53.63
C ARG A 29 100.88 -24.87 -52.67
N ASP A 30 100.21 -26.01 -52.83
CA ASP A 30 100.52 -27.22 -52.10
C ASP A 30 101.70 -28.00 -52.72
N ALA A 31 102.02 -29.16 -52.14
CA ALA A 31 103.10 -30.03 -52.63
C ALA A 31 102.83 -30.64 -54.02
N SER A 32 101.59 -30.60 -54.51
CA SER A 32 101.20 -31.01 -55.87
C SER A 32 101.26 -29.87 -56.88
N ASP A 33 101.73 -28.69 -56.44
CA ASP A 33 101.76 -27.44 -57.20
C ASP A 33 100.37 -26.87 -57.55
N SER A 34 99.33 -27.29 -56.83
CA SER A 34 97.98 -26.74 -56.96
C SER A 34 97.80 -25.52 -56.05
N ALA A 35 97.18 -24.44 -56.56
CA ALA A 35 96.90 -23.26 -55.76
C ALA A 35 95.83 -23.53 -54.70
N VAL A 36 96.22 -23.46 -53.41
CA VAL A 36 95.31 -23.67 -52.27
C VAL A 36 94.77 -22.36 -51.70
N VAL A 37 95.51 -21.27 -51.88
CA VAL A 37 95.05 -19.89 -51.64
C VAL A 37 95.44 -19.04 -52.84
N SER A 38 94.52 -18.23 -53.37
CA SER A 38 94.84 -17.28 -54.43
C SER A 38 94.17 -15.94 -54.22
N ILE A 39 94.87 -14.84 -54.50
CA ILE A 39 94.30 -13.49 -54.55
C ILE A 39 94.64 -12.86 -55.90
N ASP A 40 93.64 -12.37 -56.62
CA ASP A 40 93.85 -11.69 -57.91
C ASP A 40 93.97 -10.16 -57.77
N SER A 41 94.24 -9.47 -58.89
CA SER A 41 94.35 -8.00 -58.92
C SER A 41 93.02 -7.25 -58.71
N LEU A 42 91.88 -7.96 -58.69
CA LEU A 42 90.55 -7.41 -58.40
C LEU A 42 90.19 -7.56 -56.92
N GLY A 43 91.02 -8.26 -56.13
CA GLY A 43 90.80 -8.54 -54.71
C GLY A 43 89.95 -9.77 -54.45
N ASN A 44 89.68 -10.62 -55.45
CA ASN A 44 89.01 -11.89 -55.22
C ASN A 44 89.98 -12.87 -54.57
N ALA A 45 89.64 -13.32 -53.36
CA ALA A 45 90.39 -14.34 -52.64
C ALA A 45 89.66 -15.69 -52.73
N THR A 46 90.40 -16.75 -53.05
CA THR A 46 89.90 -18.14 -53.02
C THR A 46 90.73 -18.94 -52.02
N PHE A 47 90.05 -19.69 -51.16
CA PHE A 47 90.63 -20.68 -50.26
C PHE A 47 89.99 -22.03 -50.60
N SER A 48 90.79 -23.01 -50.98
CA SER A 48 90.31 -24.38 -51.27
C SER A 48 89.97 -25.17 -49.99
N GLY A 49 90.52 -24.73 -48.85
CA GLY A 49 90.28 -25.30 -47.53
C GLY A 49 89.38 -24.44 -46.65
N GLN A 50 89.58 -24.52 -45.35
CA GLN A 50 88.80 -23.78 -44.36
C GLN A 50 89.43 -22.39 -44.10
N LEU A 51 88.59 -21.36 -44.05
CA LEU A 51 88.96 -20.03 -43.55
C LEU A 51 88.49 -19.90 -42.09
N THR A 52 89.42 -20.04 -41.15
CA THR A 52 89.16 -19.74 -39.74
C THR A 52 89.43 -18.26 -39.48
N SER A 53 88.43 -17.53 -38.96
CA SER A 53 88.57 -16.12 -38.61
C SER A 53 87.77 -15.81 -37.35
N ASP A 54 88.30 -15.00 -36.43
CA ASP A 54 87.55 -14.53 -35.26
C ASP A 54 86.36 -13.65 -35.63
N LYS A 55 86.51 -12.87 -36.72
CA LYS A 55 85.47 -11.98 -37.23
C LYS A 55 85.51 -11.91 -38.75
N LEU A 56 84.47 -12.44 -39.40
CA LEU A 56 84.23 -12.27 -40.83
C LEU A 56 83.13 -11.23 -41.03
N THR A 57 83.44 -10.13 -41.73
CA THR A 57 82.45 -9.12 -42.12
C THR A 57 82.26 -9.18 -43.63
N THR A 58 81.06 -9.55 -44.07
CA THR A 58 80.71 -9.63 -45.49
C THR A 58 79.38 -8.92 -45.75
N LYS A 59 79.22 -8.35 -46.95
CA LYS A 59 77.95 -7.72 -47.35
C LYS A 59 76.89 -8.74 -47.74
N ASN A 60 77.32 -9.82 -48.40
CA ASN A 60 76.47 -10.91 -48.86
C ASN A 60 77.20 -12.23 -48.65
N VAL A 61 76.48 -13.26 -48.22
CA VAL A 61 76.95 -14.65 -48.18
C VAL A 61 76.17 -15.45 -49.21
N ARG A 62 76.86 -16.09 -50.13
CA ARG A 62 76.29 -17.09 -51.04
C ARG A 62 77.01 -18.40 -50.77
N SER A 63 76.31 -19.34 -50.16
CA SER A 63 76.84 -20.68 -49.84
C SER A 63 75.87 -21.75 -50.35
N GLU A 64 76.38 -22.94 -50.67
CA GLU A 64 75.55 -24.13 -50.89
C GLU A 64 74.92 -24.61 -49.57
N GLY A 65 75.64 -24.46 -48.46
CA GLY A 65 75.16 -24.68 -47.09
C GLY A 65 75.78 -23.66 -46.14
N LEU A 66 74.94 -23.01 -45.33
CA LEU A 66 75.40 -22.19 -44.22
C LEU A 66 75.04 -22.92 -42.94
N GLU A 67 76.04 -23.49 -42.27
CA GLU A 67 75.89 -24.10 -40.95
C GLU A 67 76.35 -23.10 -39.89
N VAL A 68 75.48 -22.83 -38.91
CA VAL A 68 75.81 -22.05 -37.73
C VAL A 68 75.68 -23.00 -36.55
N SER A 69 76.79 -23.31 -35.88
CA SER A 69 76.85 -24.33 -34.83
C SER A 69 76.35 -23.87 -33.45
N SER A 70 76.11 -22.57 -33.30
CA SER A 70 75.56 -21.94 -32.10
C SER A 70 74.52 -20.90 -32.56
N ASP A 71 74.66 -19.64 -32.16
CA ASP A 71 73.61 -18.65 -32.35
C ASP A 71 73.80 -17.83 -33.63
N ALA A 72 72.73 -17.72 -34.43
CA ALA A 72 72.63 -16.77 -35.53
C ALA A 72 71.69 -15.62 -35.13
N SER A 73 72.22 -14.40 -35.05
CA SER A 73 71.41 -13.19 -34.83
C SER A 73 71.11 -12.48 -36.14
N VAL A 74 69.83 -12.27 -36.45
CA VAL A 74 69.36 -11.47 -37.58
C VAL A 74 68.62 -10.25 -37.03
N SER A 75 69.23 -9.07 -37.12
CA SER A 75 68.61 -7.82 -36.65
C SER A 75 67.48 -7.28 -37.53
N GLY A 76 67.32 -7.86 -38.73
CA GLY A 76 66.28 -7.51 -39.70
C GLY A 76 65.30 -8.64 -39.96
N THR A 77 64.80 -8.72 -41.20
CA THR A 77 63.83 -9.76 -41.60
C THR A 77 64.52 -11.01 -42.14
N LEU A 78 64.25 -12.18 -41.56
CA LEU A 78 64.59 -13.47 -42.16
C LEU A 78 63.58 -13.82 -43.26
N ARG A 79 64.05 -13.90 -44.51
CA ARG A 79 63.27 -14.42 -45.64
C ARG A 79 63.74 -15.83 -45.97
N ALA A 80 62.92 -16.82 -45.63
CA ALA A 80 63.21 -18.22 -45.92
C ALA A 80 62.02 -18.86 -46.64
N LYS A 81 62.30 -19.75 -47.61
CA LYS A 81 61.25 -20.56 -48.25
C LYS A 81 60.67 -21.59 -47.28
N ARG A 82 61.51 -22.10 -46.37
CA ARG A 82 61.15 -23.09 -45.36
C ARG A 82 62.00 -22.84 -44.12
N ILE A 83 61.34 -22.80 -42.97
CA ILE A 83 61.96 -22.79 -41.65
C ILE A 83 61.53 -24.09 -40.99
N ILE A 84 62.48 -24.84 -40.45
CA ILE A 84 62.22 -25.96 -39.54
C ILE A 84 62.86 -25.54 -38.23
N ALA A 85 62.07 -25.49 -37.16
CA ALA A 85 62.51 -25.10 -35.84
C ALA A 85 61.74 -25.91 -34.80
N ASP A 86 62.40 -26.28 -33.71
CA ASP A 86 61.74 -26.92 -32.57
C ASP A 86 60.86 -25.92 -31.83
N GLN A 87 61.31 -24.66 -31.75
CA GLN A 87 60.57 -23.57 -31.13
C GLN A 87 60.81 -22.25 -31.88
N ILE A 88 59.75 -21.47 -32.06
CA ILE A 88 59.80 -20.07 -32.51
C ILE A 88 59.18 -19.23 -31.41
N GLU A 89 60.03 -18.55 -30.62
CA GLU A 89 59.59 -17.69 -29.53
C GLU A 89 59.16 -16.30 -30.05
N GLY A 90 58.08 -15.73 -29.48
CA GLY A 90 57.58 -14.42 -29.88
C GLY A 90 56.71 -14.40 -31.15
N LEU A 91 56.27 -15.56 -31.64
CA LEU A 91 55.29 -15.64 -32.72
C LEU A 91 53.91 -15.18 -32.24
N SER A 92 53.63 -13.88 -32.35
CA SER A 92 52.29 -13.32 -32.14
C SER A 92 51.44 -13.51 -33.40
N ALA A 93 50.65 -14.59 -33.43
CA ALA A 93 49.67 -14.82 -34.48
C ALA A 93 48.51 -13.81 -34.33
N ASN A 94 48.62 -12.64 -34.96
CA ASN A 94 47.49 -11.73 -35.16
C ASN A 94 46.57 -12.32 -36.24
N ALA A 95 45.64 -13.19 -35.84
CA ALA A 95 44.64 -13.79 -36.70
C ALA A 95 43.31 -13.02 -36.62
N ALA A 96 43.23 -11.89 -37.33
CA ALA A 96 41.97 -11.53 -37.99
C ALA A 96 42.03 -12.13 -39.40
N SER A 97 41.16 -13.10 -39.65
CA SER A 97 41.07 -13.95 -40.85
C SER A 97 42.03 -15.15 -40.88
N VAL A 98 41.51 -16.25 -40.33
CA VAL A 98 41.89 -17.60 -40.71
C VAL A 98 41.58 -17.78 -42.20
N SER A 99 42.61 -17.77 -43.04
CA SER A 99 42.66 -18.60 -44.24
C SER A 99 43.80 -19.57 -44.03
N ALA A 100 43.54 -20.59 -43.22
CA ALA A 100 44.39 -21.76 -43.15
C ALA A 100 44.45 -22.37 -44.56
N ASN A 101 45.61 -22.29 -45.19
CA ASN A 101 46.09 -23.36 -46.04
C ASN A 101 47.24 -24.03 -45.27
N TYR A 102 46.89 -25.15 -44.64
CA TYR A 102 47.74 -26.15 -43.96
C TYR A 102 48.16 -25.91 -42.49
N ILE A 103 47.16 -25.78 -41.62
CA ILE A 103 47.04 -26.74 -40.50
C ILE A 103 45.59 -27.25 -40.55
N THR A 104 45.33 -28.31 -41.32
CA THR A 104 44.41 -29.40 -40.98
C THR A 104 44.52 -30.48 -42.05
N ASN A 105 44.72 -31.70 -41.57
CA ASN A 105 44.51 -32.94 -42.29
C ASN A 105 43.08 -32.99 -42.87
N ASN A 106 42.94 -32.66 -44.17
CA ASN A 106 41.89 -33.06 -45.12
C ASN A 106 40.38 -32.77 -44.86
N ASN A 107 39.72 -32.24 -45.92
CA ASN A 107 38.27 -32.04 -46.20
C ASN A 107 37.51 -30.88 -45.51
N TYR A 108 36.58 -30.14 -46.12
CA TYR A 108 36.18 -29.73 -47.48
C TYR A 108 34.87 -28.87 -47.31
N TYR A 109 34.59 -27.89 -48.19
CA TYR A 109 33.31 -27.13 -48.39
C TYR A 109 33.06 -25.87 -47.51
N THR A 110 33.28 -24.62 -47.99
CA THR A 110 32.49 -23.71 -48.88
C THR A 110 31.41 -22.84 -48.18
N ALA A 111 31.42 -21.54 -48.50
CA ALA A 111 30.55 -20.48 -47.98
C ALA A 111 29.11 -20.47 -48.55
N SER A 112 28.12 -20.00 -47.78
CA SER A 112 26.92 -19.31 -48.29
C SER A 112 26.09 -18.58 -47.22
N GLN A 113 25.68 -17.36 -47.57
CA GLN A 113 24.47 -16.58 -47.25
C GLN A 113 23.62 -16.90 -46.00
N SER A 114 23.32 -15.83 -45.23
CA SER A 114 22.13 -15.67 -44.36
C SER A 114 21.68 -16.94 -43.63
N GLY A 115 22.54 -17.46 -42.78
CA GLY A 115 22.19 -18.51 -41.82
C GLY A 115 21.88 -17.89 -40.48
N SER A 116 20.71 -18.22 -39.94
CA SER A 116 20.42 -18.12 -38.50
C SER A 116 21.65 -18.46 -37.67
N PHE A 117 21.98 -17.63 -36.68
CA PHE A 117 22.95 -18.00 -35.66
C PHE A 117 22.36 -19.19 -34.88
N ALA A 118 22.68 -20.41 -35.31
CA ALA A 118 22.40 -21.62 -34.57
C ALA A 118 23.42 -21.71 -33.44
N PHE A 119 23.02 -21.24 -32.26
CA PHE A 119 23.76 -21.49 -31.02
C PHE A 119 23.77 -23.00 -30.80
N THR A 120 24.94 -23.61 -30.88
CA THR A 120 25.07 -25.04 -30.56
C THR A 120 25.04 -25.16 -29.04
N GLU A 121 23.96 -25.71 -28.52
CA GLU A 121 23.80 -26.01 -27.10
C GLU A 121 24.88 -26.97 -26.64
N ALA A 122 25.72 -26.49 -25.71
CA ALA A 122 26.41 -27.33 -24.75
C ALA A 122 26.03 -26.79 -23.37
N ASP A 123 25.19 -27.56 -22.67
CA ASP A 123 24.79 -27.37 -21.27
C ASP A 123 23.95 -26.14 -20.91
N GLY A 124 22.85 -25.89 -21.66
CA GLY A 124 21.63 -25.23 -21.14
C GLY A 124 21.74 -23.79 -20.64
N TYR A 125 22.93 -23.19 -20.64
CA TYR A 125 23.20 -21.83 -20.23
C TYR A 125 24.13 -21.20 -21.26
N VAL A 126 23.60 -20.27 -22.04
CA VAL A 126 24.44 -19.34 -22.80
C VAL A 126 25.14 -18.44 -21.79
N SER A 127 26.40 -18.75 -21.48
CA SER A 127 27.27 -17.83 -20.75
C SER A 127 27.62 -16.66 -21.66
N VAL A 128 26.85 -15.58 -21.56
CA VAL A 128 27.14 -14.28 -22.21
C VAL A 128 28.41 -13.64 -21.61
N ALA A 129 29.06 -14.26 -20.61
CA ALA A 129 30.15 -13.69 -19.84
C ALA A 129 31.47 -13.47 -20.61
N SER A 130 31.63 -13.94 -21.85
CA SER A 130 32.82 -13.61 -22.65
C SER A 130 32.69 -12.36 -23.51
N PHE A 131 31.53 -11.70 -23.52
CA PHE A 131 31.39 -10.38 -24.12
C PHE A 131 30.52 -9.50 -23.23
N ALA A 132 31.08 -8.39 -22.76
CA ALA A 132 30.33 -7.16 -22.46
C ALA A 132 29.68 -6.61 -23.75
N ALA A 133 28.98 -7.48 -24.51
CA ALA A 133 28.06 -7.11 -25.54
C ALA A 133 26.93 -6.41 -24.81
N GLN A 134 27.10 -5.09 -24.70
CA GLN A 134 26.08 -4.13 -24.42
C GLN A 134 24.86 -4.55 -25.25
N LEU A 135 23.88 -5.21 -24.63
CA LEU A 135 22.55 -5.47 -25.18
C LEU A 135 21.84 -4.11 -25.26
N ALA A 136 22.43 -3.17 -25.99
CA ALA A 136 22.01 -1.78 -26.08
C ALA A 136 20.65 -1.68 -26.77
N GLN A 137 20.31 -2.67 -27.59
CA GLN A 137 19.04 -2.76 -28.29
C GLN A 137 18.59 -4.22 -28.39
N VAL A 138 17.82 -4.65 -27.40
CA VAL A 138 17.00 -5.86 -27.52
C VAL A 138 15.58 -5.41 -27.80
N GLY A 139 15.07 -5.70 -29.01
CA GLY A 139 13.71 -5.32 -29.40
C GLY A 139 12.63 -6.00 -28.55
N SER A 140 12.88 -7.24 -28.12
CA SER A 140 12.00 -7.99 -27.21
C SER A 140 12.82 -9.00 -26.42
N LEU A 141 12.65 -9.02 -25.10
CA LEU A 141 13.25 -10.02 -24.21
C LEU A 141 12.17 -11.03 -23.81
N ASN A 142 12.39 -12.31 -24.10
CA ASN A 142 11.64 -13.42 -23.53
C ASN A 142 12.64 -14.24 -22.70
N ALA A 143 12.40 -14.32 -21.40
CA ALA A 143 13.27 -15.03 -20.47
C ALA A 143 12.40 -15.70 -19.40
N GLU A 144 12.84 -16.88 -18.94
CA GLU A 144 12.18 -17.58 -17.83
C GLU A 144 12.35 -16.82 -16.51
N ASN A 145 13.54 -16.26 -16.28
CA ASN A 145 13.87 -15.46 -15.11
C ASN A 145 14.71 -14.24 -15.51
N ALA A 146 14.46 -13.10 -14.87
CA ALA A 146 15.29 -11.91 -14.98
C ALA A 146 15.56 -11.34 -13.58
N VAL A 147 16.83 -11.06 -13.28
CA VAL A 147 17.25 -10.49 -11.99
C VAL A 147 17.95 -9.16 -12.26
N PHE A 148 17.44 -8.10 -11.64
CA PHE A 148 18.04 -6.76 -11.69
C PHE A 148 18.63 -6.46 -10.31
N SER A 149 19.94 -6.24 -10.22
CA SER A 149 20.63 -6.00 -8.94
C SER A 149 20.48 -4.57 -8.41
N GLN A 150 19.89 -3.67 -9.21
CA GLN A 150 19.65 -2.28 -8.88
C GLN A 150 18.18 -1.94 -9.22
N SER A 151 17.95 -1.22 -10.31
CA SER A 151 16.63 -0.74 -10.72
C SER A 151 16.21 -1.34 -12.06
N LEU A 152 14.91 -1.60 -12.20
CA LEU A 152 14.24 -1.78 -13.48
C LEU A 152 13.39 -0.53 -13.73
N ILE A 153 13.66 0.19 -14.83
CA ILE A 153 12.88 1.36 -15.24
C ILE A 153 12.20 1.01 -16.56
N SER A 154 10.87 1.04 -16.56
CA SER A 154 10.06 0.95 -17.79
C SER A 154 9.56 2.33 -18.17
N TYR A 155 9.91 2.80 -19.36
CA TYR A 155 9.36 4.04 -19.93
C TYR A 155 7.96 3.87 -20.53
N GLY A 156 7.52 2.62 -20.72
CA GLY A 156 6.18 2.26 -21.18
C GLY A 156 5.36 1.55 -20.10
N THR A 157 4.15 1.13 -20.45
CA THR A 157 3.28 0.34 -19.57
C THR A 157 3.89 -1.04 -19.32
N SER A 158 3.98 -1.44 -18.06
CA SER A 158 4.31 -2.81 -17.66
C SER A 158 3.06 -3.51 -17.16
N SER A 159 2.86 -4.76 -17.58
CA SER A 159 1.79 -5.63 -17.12
C SER A 159 2.40 -6.87 -16.47
N PHE A 160 1.93 -7.21 -15.28
CA PHE A 160 2.35 -8.40 -14.55
C PHE A 160 1.15 -9.30 -14.34
N TYR A 161 1.32 -10.62 -14.48
CA TYR A 161 0.29 -11.58 -14.08
C TYR A 161 0.24 -11.67 -12.56
N ASP A 162 1.41 -11.89 -11.94
CA ASP A 162 1.62 -11.83 -10.50
C ASP A 162 2.73 -10.82 -10.17
N ILE A 163 2.59 -10.15 -9.03
CA ILE A 163 3.60 -9.22 -8.50
C ILE A 163 3.81 -9.47 -7.00
N GLY A 164 5.06 -9.72 -6.62
CA GLY A 164 5.49 -9.79 -5.23
C GLY A 164 6.27 -8.54 -4.86
N ILE A 165 5.92 -7.89 -3.74
CA ILE A 165 6.54 -6.63 -3.32
C ILE A 165 6.95 -6.76 -1.87
N ALA A 166 8.25 -6.57 -1.62
CA ALA A 166 8.82 -6.76 -0.30
C ALA A 166 8.68 -5.54 0.62
N SER A 167 8.57 -4.33 0.06
CA SER A 167 8.57 -3.09 0.85
C SER A 167 7.34 -2.23 0.59
N GLN A 168 7.26 -1.58 -0.57
CA GLN A 168 6.13 -0.70 -0.87
C GLN A 168 5.91 -0.51 -2.37
N ILE A 169 4.68 -0.14 -2.73
CA ILE A 169 4.33 0.50 -4.00
C ILE A 169 4.19 1.99 -3.75
N SER A 170 4.82 2.82 -4.58
CA SER A 170 4.58 4.27 -4.60
C SER A 170 4.07 4.69 -5.97
N VAL A 171 2.93 5.37 -5.99
CA VAL A 171 2.33 5.94 -7.21
C VAL A 171 2.37 7.45 -7.11
N GLY A 172 3.27 8.06 -7.89
CA GLY A 172 3.58 9.48 -7.78
C GLY A 172 4.09 9.85 -6.38
N ALA A 173 3.72 11.04 -5.91
CA ALA A 173 4.06 11.52 -4.56
C ALA A 173 2.93 11.32 -3.54
N GLN A 174 1.77 10.78 -3.96
CA GLN A 174 0.53 10.86 -3.17
C GLN A 174 0.11 9.52 -2.58
N LEU A 175 0.21 8.41 -3.33
CA LEU A 175 -0.24 7.09 -2.88
C LEU A 175 0.96 6.20 -2.54
N THR A 176 0.97 5.65 -1.34
CA THR A 176 1.93 4.62 -0.92
C THR A 176 1.20 3.43 -0.29
N ILE A 177 1.46 2.22 -0.77
CA ILE A 177 0.98 0.96 -0.19
C ILE A 177 2.19 0.28 0.46
N SER A 178 2.17 0.12 1.78
CA SER A 178 3.20 -0.59 2.53
C SER A 178 2.71 -1.96 3.00
N ASP A 179 3.53 -2.64 3.80
CA ASP A 179 3.22 -3.91 4.46
C ASP A 179 1.88 -3.95 5.21
N THR A 180 1.49 -2.89 5.92
CA THR A 180 0.27 -2.87 6.74
C THR A 180 -0.63 -1.66 6.52
N ALA A 181 -0.34 -0.80 5.55
CA ALA A 181 -1.07 0.45 5.36
C ALA A 181 -1.24 0.87 3.90
N ILE A 182 -2.31 1.62 3.65
CA ILE A 182 -2.54 2.36 2.40
C ILE A 182 -2.61 3.83 2.79
N ASN A 183 -1.64 4.61 2.34
CA ASN A 183 -1.51 6.03 2.66
C ASN A 183 -1.76 6.88 1.42
N VAL A 184 -2.56 7.94 1.58
CA VAL A 184 -2.81 8.97 0.56
C VAL A 184 -2.45 10.34 1.12
N LEU A 185 -1.84 11.19 0.29
CA LEU A 185 -1.50 12.58 0.60
C LEU A 185 -2.17 13.52 -0.41
N GLY A 186 -2.83 14.56 0.09
CA GLY A 186 -3.49 15.59 -0.73
C GLY A 186 -4.99 15.34 -0.90
N ASP A 187 -5.36 14.26 -1.59
CA ASP A 187 -6.75 13.87 -1.87
C ASP A 187 -7.17 12.60 -1.09
N ASP A 188 -8.48 12.36 -1.01
CA ASP A 188 -9.05 11.15 -0.41
C ASP A 188 -8.80 9.89 -1.25
N LEU A 189 -8.59 8.75 -0.56
CA LEU A 189 -8.56 7.44 -1.20
C LEU A 189 -9.96 7.08 -1.71
N LYS A 190 -10.10 6.95 -3.03
CA LYS A 190 -11.35 6.53 -3.68
C LYS A 190 -11.30 5.05 -4.05
N LEU A 191 -12.15 4.25 -3.41
CA LEU A 191 -12.39 2.85 -3.77
C LEU A 191 -13.69 2.75 -4.57
N GLN A 192 -13.65 2.10 -5.74
CA GLN A 192 -14.79 1.99 -6.66
C GLN A 192 -15.49 3.33 -7.00
N PRO A 193 -14.77 4.41 -7.39
CA PRO A 193 -15.38 5.70 -7.68
C PRO A 193 -16.40 5.66 -8.84
N LEU A 194 -16.24 4.70 -9.76
CA LEU A 194 -17.14 4.47 -10.90
C LEU A 194 -18.32 3.55 -10.56
N LYS A 195 -18.40 3.03 -9.33
CA LYS A 195 -19.49 2.16 -8.85
C LYS A 195 -19.73 0.91 -9.74
N GLN A 196 -18.66 0.35 -10.31
CA GLN A 196 -18.74 -0.81 -11.22
C GLN A 196 -18.94 -2.13 -10.47
N GLY A 197 -18.63 -2.14 -9.17
CA GLY A 197 -18.89 -3.24 -8.24
C GLY A 197 -18.92 -2.74 -6.80
N GLY A 198 -19.20 -3.64 -5.86
CA GLY A 198 -19.13 -3.34 -4.43
C GLY A 198 -17.71 -3.48 -3.86
N ILE A 199 -17.54 -3.08 -2.61
CA ILE A 199 -16.31 -3.24 -1.84
C ILE A 199 -16.56 -4.31 -0.78
N ALA A 200 -15.86 -5.45 -0.88
CA ALA A 200 -15.93 -6.53 0.10
C ALA A 200 -14.66 -6.55 0.98
N LEU A 201 -14.85 -6.48 2.29
CA LEU A 201 -13.79 -6.58 3.28
C LEU A 201 -14.00 -7.84 4.13
N VAL A 202 -12.91 -8.50 4.53
CA VAL A 202 -12.93 -9.70 5.39
C VAL A 202 -13.88 -10.77 4.82
N GLY A 203 -13.67 -11.17 3.56
CA GLY A 203 -14.54 -12.16 2.90
C GLY A 203 -15.99 -11.71 2.64
N GLY A 204 -16.30 -10.41 2.79
CA GLY A 204 -17.66 -9.88 2.62
C GLY A 204 -18.50 -9.90 3.90
N GLU A 205 -17.86 -9.99 5.07
CA GLU A 205 -18.49 -9.74 6.37
C GLU A 205 -18.83 -8.26 6.56
N VAL A 206 -18.01 -7.38 5.97
CA VAL A 206 -18.30 -5.97 5.77
C VAL A 206 -18.34 -5.71 4.26
N TYR A 207 -19.48 -5.24 3.76
CA TYR A 207 -19.71 -5.03 2.35
C TYR A 207 -20.38 -3.68 2.09
N ILE A 208 -19.87 -2.94 1.11
CA ILE A 208 -20.49 -1.71 0.60
C ILE A 208 -20.93 -1.97 -0.84
N ASP A 209 -22.23 -1.83 -1.12
CA ASP A 209 -22.77 -2.01 -2.45
C ASP A 209 -22.50 -0.79 -3.37
N PRO A 210 -22.73 -0.89 -4.70
CA PRO A 210 -22.54 0.25 -5.62
C PRO A 210 -23.42 1.48 -5.32
N SER A 211 -24.50 1.32 -4.54
CA SER A 211 -25.37 2.43 -4.11
C SER A 211 -24.84 3.11 -2.83
N GLY A 212 -23.83 2.53 -2.19
CA GLY A 212 -23.25 3.02 -0.93
C GLY A 212 -23.91 2.44 0.32
N ASN A 213 -24.78 1.43 0.20
CA ASN A 213 -25.34 0.77 1.37
C ASN A 213 -24.29 -0.15 1.99
N MET A 214 -24.10 -0.02 3.30
CA MET A 214 -23.19 -0.86 4.06
C MET A 214 -23.96 -2.00 4.75
N THR A 215 -23.43 -3.21 4.64
CA THR A 215 -23.88 -4.38 5.41
C THR A 215 -22.74 -4.86 6.29
N VAL A 216 -23.03 -5.07 7.58
CA VAL A 216 -22.14 -5.72 8.55
C VAL A 216 -22.86 -6.95 9.06
N LYS A 217 -22.32 -8.14 8.77
CA LYS A 217 -22.92 -9.42 9.19
C LYS A 217 -22.54 -9.81 10.63
N GLY A 218 -21.40 -9.32 11.10
CA GLY A 218 -20.97 -9.41 12.50
C GLY A 218 -21.51 -8.29 13.37
N ASN A 219 -20.92 -8.12 14.55
CA ASN A 219 -21.24 -7.03 15.47
C ASN A 219 -20.44 -5.77 15.14
N ALA A 220 -21.07 -4.60 15.27
CA ALA A 220 -20.39 -3.30 15.20
C ALA A 220 -20.36 -2.65 16.59
N THR A 221 -19.22 -2.07 16.97
CA THR A 221 -19.05 -1.31 18.21
C THR A 221 -18.56 0.09 17.88
N PHE A 222 -19.26 1.11 18.39
CA PHE A 222 -18.91 2.51 18.20
C PHE A 222 -18.49 3.10 19.54
N ALA A 223 -17.26 3.62 19.62
CA ALA A 223 -16.74 4.24 20.84
C ALA A 223 -17.27 5.65 21.10
N LYS A 224 -17.99 6.21 20.13
CA LYS A 224 -18.56 7.55 20.12
C LYS A 224 -19.99 7.50 19.60
N ASP A 225 -20.62 8.67 19.56
CA ASP A 225 -21.99 8.85 19.11
C ASP A 225 -22.19 8.40 17.66
N VAL A 226 -23.39 7.88 17.39
CA VAL A 226 -23.85 7.52 16.05
C VAL A 226 -25.01 8.43 15.69
N GLU A 227 -24.79 9.32 14.72
CA GLU A 227 -25.87 10.18 14.18
C GLU A 227 -26.66 9.41 13.12
N VAL A 228 -27.97 9.25 13.32
CA VAL A 228 -28.89 8.64 12.35
C VAL A 228 -29.87 9.70 11.87
N ARG A 229 -29.61 10.27 10.68
CA ARG A 229 -30.49 11.25 10.04
C ARG A 229 -31.80 10.66 9.51
N GLY A 230 -31.79 9.36 9.22
CA GLY A 230 -32.93 8.60 8.73
C GLY A 230 -33.67 7.87 9.85
N ARG A 231 -33.98 6.60 9.61
CA ARG A 231 -34.64 5.71 10.59
C ARG A 231 -33.63 4.73 11.17
N LEU A 232 -33.61 4.58 12.49
CA LEU A 232 -33.02 3.43 13.16
C LEU A 232 -34.01 2.25 13.12
N SER A 233 -33.73 1.24 12.30
CA SER A 233 -34.50 -0.01 12.28
C SER A 233 -33.81 -1.03 13.19
N ALA A 234 -34.43 -1.35 14.33
CA ALA A 234 -33.89 -2.31 15.30
C ALA A 234 -35.00 -3.24 15.79
N ASN A 235 -34.67 -4.51 16.01
CA ASN A 235 -35.57 -5.46 16.67
C ASN A 235 -35.56 -5.26 18.19
N ILE A 236 -34.38 -5.01 18.76
CA ILE A 236 -34.16 -4.82 20.20
C ILE A 236 -33.23 -3.62 20.38
N ILE A 237 -33.58 -2.74 21.32
CA ILE A 237 -32.73 -1.65 21.79
C ILE A 237 -32.46 -1.91 23.28
N SER A 238 -31.21 -2.15 23.63
CA SER A 238 -30.78 -2.45 25.00
C SER A 238 -29.61 -1.57 25.40
N PRO A 239 -29.58 -1.02 26.63
CA PRO A 239 -28.41 -0.33 27.11
C PRO A 239 -27.26 -1.31 27.38
N LEU A 240 -26.06 -0.77 27.53
CA LEU A 240 -24.91 -1.55 27.99
C LEU A 240 -25.14 -2.04 29.43
N GLN A 241 -24.46 -3.12 29.80
CA GLN A 241 -24.59 -3.69 31.15
C GLN A 241 -24.30 -2.63 32.23
N GLY A 242 -25.19 -2.55 33.22
CA GLY A 242 -25.07 -1.61 34.34
C GLY A 242 -25.34 -0.14 33.97
N ARG A 243 -25.90 0.13 32.79
CA ARG A 243 -26.28 1.48 32.34
C ARG A 243 -27.77 1.53 31.98
N ASP A 244 -28.31 2.74 32.03
CA ASP A 244 -29.69 2.99 31.62
C ASP A 244 -29.79 3.31 30.12
N LEU A 245 -30.95 3.00 29.54
CA LEU A 245 -31.31 3.52 28.23
C LEU A 245 -31.95 4.89 28.43
N VAL A 246 -31.24 5.93 28.01
CA VAL A 246 -31.73 7.32 28.09
C VAL A 246 -32.25 7.76 26.73
N VAL A 247 -33.47 8.30 26.71
CA VAL A 247 -34.05 8.95 25.54
C VAL A 247 -34.13 10.44 25.82
N GLU A 248 -33.26 11.22 25.17
CA GLU A 248 -33.25 12.66 25.28
C GLU A 248 -34.15 13.27 24.19
N LEU A 249 -35.15 14.05 24.62
CA LEU A 249 -36.05 14.73 23.73
C LEU A 249 -35.46 16.08 23.32
N GLY A 250 -35.52 16.42 22.04
CA GLY A 250 -34.96 17.68 21.55
C GLY A 250 -35.64 18.89 22.18
N SER A 251 -34.86 19.85 22.69
CA SER A 251 -35.39 21.13 23.15
C SER A 251 -35.71 22.03 21.95
N THR A 252 -36.83 22.72 21.99
CA THR A 252 -37.16 23.74 20.99
C THR A 252 -36.17 24.89 21.06
N ASN A 253 -35.50 25.21 19.95
CA ASN A 253 -34.94 26.55 19.77
C ASN A 253 -36.12 27.51 19.63
N GLN A 254 -36.20 28.55 20.47
CA GLN A 254 -37.34 29.47 20.54
C GLN A 254 -37.66 30.17 19.21
N GLU A 255 -36.76 30.14 18.22
CA GLU A 255 -36.92 30.83 16.94
C GLU A 255 -37.78 30.10 15.91
N LEU A 256 -38.11 28.80 16.09
CA LEU A 256 -38.80 27.99 15.06
C LEU A 256 -40.22 27.53 15.43
N GLY A 257 -40.83 28.19 16.42
CA GLY A 257 -42.16 27.86 16.91
C GLY A 257 -42.14 26.66 17.86
N ASN A 258 -43.05 26.69 18.84
CA ASN A 258 -43.11 25.75 19.94
C ASN A 258 -43.44 24.31 19.46
N ARG A 259 -42.44 23.54 19.07
CA ARG A 259 -42.56 22.10 18.81
C ARG A 259 -42.19 21.34 20.07
N ASN A 260 -43.20 20.89 20.82
CA ASN A 260 -43.01 19.92 21.88
C ASN A 260 -42.47 18.63 21.26
N SER A 261 -41.27 18.22 21.65
CA SER A 261 -40.71 16.93 21.28
C SER A 261 -41.36 15.84 22.13
N SER A 262 -41.44 14.63 21.58
CA SER A 262 -42.03 13.49 22.27
C SER A 262 -41.36 12.19 21.86
N PHE A 263 -41.23 11.28 22.82
CA PHE A 263 -40.97 9.87 22.53
C PHE A 263 -42.29 9.21 22.20
N ILE A 264 -42.43 8.67 20.98
CA ILE A 264 -43.71 8.15 20.47
C ILE A 264 -43.54 6.70 20.03
N ILE A 265 -44.43 5.84 20.50
CA ILE A 265 -44.61 4.48 19.99
C ILE A 265 -45.74 4.51 18.98
N HIS A 266 -45.46 4.10 17.75
CA HIS A 266 -46.45 3.96 16.69
C HIS A 266 -46.91 2.50 16.55
N ASN A 267 -48.18 2.32 16.20
CA ASN A 267 -48.67 1.04 15.69
C ASN A 267 -48.30 0.83 14.20
N SER A 268 -48.70 -0.30 13.62
CA SER A 268 -48.45 -0.63 12.20
C SER A 268 -49.06 0.37 11.21
N SER A 269 -50.11 1.09 11.61
CA SER A 269 -50.76 2.14 10.82
C SER A 269 -50.11 3.51 10.98
N ARG A 270 -48.98 3.60 11.71
CA ARG A 270 -48.25 4.84 12.03
C ARG A 270 -49.06 5.82 12.89
N SER A 271 -50.07 5.35 13.62
CA SER A 271 -50.73 6.15 14.66
C SER A 271 -49.97 6.02 15.98
N GLY A 272 -49.79 7.13 16.70
CA GLY A 272 -49.16 7.11 18.03
C GLY A 272 -50.10 6.49 19.06
N VAL A 273 -49.62 5.47 19.77
CA VAL A 273 -50.40 4.73 20.78
C VAL A 273 -49.92 4.95 22.22
N LEU A 274 -48.65 5.35 22.36
CA LEU A 274 -48.03 5.76 23.62
C LEU A 274 -47.09 6.92 23.34
N ALA A 275 -47.14 7.99 24.13
CA ALA A 275 -46.20 9.09 24.02
C ALA A 275 -45.84 9.68 25.38
N VAL A 276 -44.58 10.11 25.51
CA VAL A 276 -44.10 10.98 26.60
C VAL A 276 -43.53 12.24 25.97
N ASP A 277 -44.03 13.40 26.38
CA ASP A 277 -43.53 14.70 25.89
C ASP A 277 -42.47 15.31 26.81
N SER A 278 -41.87 16.41 26.37
CA SER A 278 -40.87 17.17 27.13
C SER A 278 -41.37 17.74 28.47
N GLN A 279 -42.69 17.78 28.69
CA GLN A 279 -43.33 18.26 29.91
C GLN A 279 -43.61 17.10 30.89
N GLY A 280 -43.36 15.86 30.49
CA GLY A 280 -43.63 14.67 31.28
C GLY A 280 -45.07 14.17 31.19
N ASN A 281 -45.87 14.68 30.25
CA ASN A 281 -47.22 14.17 30.03
C ASN A 281 -47.14 12.78 29.38
N LEU A 282 -47.96 11.85 29.88
CA LEU A 282 -48.11 10.52 29.32
C LEU A 282 -49.43 10.42 28.56
N THR A 283 -49.38 10.16 27.25
CA THR A 283 -50.56 9.86 26.43
C THR A 283 -50.58 8.39 26.09
N ALA A 284 -51.68 7.68 26.38
CA ALA A 284 -51.89 6.30 25.97
C ALA A 284 -53.29 6.14 25.38
N SER A 285 -53.41 5.50 24.21
CA SER A 285 -54.69 5.34 23.50
C SER A 285 -55.47 4.07 23.90
N GLY A 286 -54.91 3.25 24.80
CA GLY A 286 -55.50 2.01 25.28
C GLY A 286 -55.80 2.06 26.78
N SER A 287 -55.60 0.94 27.47
CA SER A 287 -55.68 0.85 28.91
C SER A 287 -54.30 0.97 29.56
N ALA A 288 -54.24 1.54 30.77
CA ALA A 288 -53.06 1.49 31.63
C ALA A 288 -53.34 0.63 32.87
N THR A 289 -52.35 -0.17 33.30
CA THR A 289 -52.39 -0.95 34.52
C THR A 289 -51.14 -0.64 35.34
N PHE A 290 -51.33 -0.18 36.57
CA PHE A 290 -50.24 0.21 37.47
C PHE A 290 -50.28 -0.68 38.71
N GLY A 291 -49.12 -1.14 39.18
CA GLY A 291 -49.03 -1.84 40.47
C GLY A 291 -49.40 -0.93 41.65
N LYS A 292 -49.06 0.36 41.53
CA LYS A 292 -49.51 1.43 42.44
C LYS A 292 -49.61 2.73 41.65
N LEU A 293 -50.75 3.41 41.74
CA LEU A 293 -50.91 4.78 41.27
C LEU A 293 -50.65 5.73 42.45
N ASN A 294 -49.56 6.48 42.39
CA ASN A 294 -49.25 7.47 43.42
C ASN A 294 -49.84 8.82 43.01
N LEU A 295 -50.93 9.20 43.67
CA LEU A 295 -51.53 10.51 43.51
C LEU A 295 -50.95 11.42 44.60
N GLY A 296 -50.51 12.62 44.25
CA GLY A 296 -50.13 13.61 45.25
C GLY A 296 -51.38 14.06 46.00
N LEU A 297 -51.73 13.40 47.11
CA LEU A 297 -52.86 13.85 47.95
C LEU A 297 -52.49 15.19 48.57
N VAL A 298 -53.17 16.24 48.13
CA VAL A 298 -53.01 17.57 48.69
C VAL A 298 -54.16 17.80 49.67
N ALA A 299 -53.84 18.15 50.92
CA ALA A 299 -54.85 18.68 51.84
C ALA A 299 -55.29 20.08 51.37
N PRO A 300 -56.53 20.53 51.64
CA PRO A 300 -56.99 21.81 51.16
C PRO A 300 -56.11 22.90 51.75
N ALA A 301 -55.62 23.80 50.90
CA ALA A 301 -54.58 24.76 51.26
C ALA A 301 -55.09 25.80 52.27
N LEU A 302 -56.37 26.19 52.17
CA LEU A 302 -57.03 27.21 53.00
C LEU A 302 -58.53 26.90 53.14
N ALA A 303 -59.09 27.13 54.34
CA ALA A 303 -60.53 27.23 54.55
C ALA A 303 -60.96 28.66 54.23
N VAL A 304 -61.83 28.82 53.23
CA VAL A 304 -62.37 30.13 52.81
C VAL A 304 -63.54 30.53 53.70
N SER A 305 -64.35 29.54 54.11
CA SER A 305 -65.48 29.74 55.02
C SER A 305 -65.76 28.47 55.85
N ASP A 306 -66.93 28.38 56.46
CA ASP A 306 -67.38 27.16 57.15
C ASP A 306 -67.81 26.03 56.21
N THR A 307 -68.16 26.38 54.97
CA THR A 307 -68.65 25.45 53.96
C THR A 307 -67.83 25.53 52.67
N GLU A 308 -66.62 26.08 52.72
CA GLU A 308 -65.79 26.27 51.52
C GLU A 308 -64.29 26.14 51.80
N VAL A 309 -63.60 25.40 50.92
CA VAL A 309 -62.15 25.14 50.97
C VAL A 309 -61.54 25.16 49.59
N ILE A 310 -60.26 25.53 49.47
CA ILE A 310 -59.51 25.53 48.19
C ILE A 310 -58.56 24.33 48.14
N ALA A 311 -58.56 23.60 47.03
CA ALA A 311 -57.63 22.51 46.76
C ALA A 311 -57.04 22.59 45.35
N THR A 312 -55.80 22.12 45.19
CA THR A 312 -55.01 22.27 43.94
C THR A 312 -54.65 20.95 43.27
N GLY A 313 -54.79 19.82 43.97
CA GLY A 313 -54.50 18.49 43.44
C GLY A 313 -55.75 17.79 42.91
N SER A 314 -55.59 16.91 41.92
CA SER A 314 -56.68 16.05 41.41
C SER A 314 -57.11 15.00 42.42
N ALA A 315 -56.30 14.73 43.44
CA ALA A 315 -56.69 13.91 44.58
C ALA A 315 -56.30 14.61 45.89
N GLY A 316 -57.06 14.35 46.93
CA GLY A 316 -56.82 14.99 48.22
C GLY A 316 -57.77 14.51 49.30
N VAL A 317 -57.67 15.18 50.44
CA VAL A 317 -58.57 15.00 51.58
C VAL A 317 -59.30 16.31 51.78
N ALA A 318 -60.57 16.28 52.16
CA ALA A 318 -61.32 17.45 52.59
C ALA A 318 -62.24 17.07 53.76
N PHE A 319 -62.91 18.05 54.37
CA PHE A 319 -63.76 17.80 55.51
C PHE A 319 -65.01 18.68 55.54
N ILE A 320 -66.11 18.12 56.06
CA ILE A 320 -67.29 18.88 56.46
C ILE A 320 -67.13 19.22 57.95
N LYS A 321 -67.19 20.51 58.29
CA LYS A 321 -67.10 20.98 59.68
C LYS A 321 -68.31 20.50 60.52
N PRO A 322 -68.21 20.50 61.86
CA PRO A 322 -69.33 20.12 62.71
C PRO A 322 -70.51 21.05 62.46
N TYR A 323 -71.72 20.53 62.61
CA TYR A 323 -72.97 21.25 62.40
C TYR A 323 -73.25 21.69 60.95
N GLN A 324 -72.37 21.39 60.01
CA GLN A 324 -72.59 21.60 58.58
C GLN A 324 -73.06 20.31 57.90
N THR A 325 -73.83 20.46 56.82
CA THR A 325 -74.28 19.35 55.98
C THR A 325 -73.54 19.28 54.66
N GLU A 326 -72.72 20.29 54.33
CA GLU A 326 -72.01 20.35 53.07
C GLU A 326 -70.70 21.12 53.16
N VAL A 327 -69.83 20.85 52.20
CA VAL A 327 -68.64 21.66 51.93
C VAL A 327 -68.42 21.74 50.42
N THR A 328 -68.10 22.92 49.93
CA THR A 328 -67.67 23.16 48.56
C THR A 328 -66.15 23.18 48.51
N VAL A 329 -65.57 22.34 47.65
CA VAL A 329 -64.15 22.31 47.36
C VAL A 329 -63.93 23.01 46.04
N ILE A 330 -63.30 24.19 46.08
CA ILE A 330 -62.84 24.92 44.90
C ILE A 330 -61.58 24.23 44.39
N ASN A 331 -61.59 23.82 43.12
CA ASN A 331 -60.47 23.17 42.46
C ASN A 331 -60.53 23.40 40.95
N SER A 332 -59.52 24.08 40.40
CA SER A 332 -59.46 24.47 38.99
C SER A 332 -59.33 23.29 38.01
N LEU A 333 -59.03 22.09 38.51
CA LEU A 333 -58.97 20.86 37.70
C LEU A 333 -60.35 20.28 37.40
N VAL A 334 -61.41 20.72 38.08
CA VAL A 334 -62.78 20.28 37.82
C VAL A 334 -63.28 20.89 36.51
N THR A 335 -63.79 20.04 35.64
CA THR A 335 -64.45 20.39 34.37
C THR A 335 -65.92 19.99 34.45
N GLU A 336 -66.73 20.37 33.46
CA GLU A 336 -68.12 19.93 33.38
C GLU A 336 -68.24 18.39 33.25
N ASN A 337 -67.23 17.73 32.69
CA ASN A 337 -67.23 16.29 32.43
C ASN A 337 -66.42 15.47 33.45
N SER A 338 -65.85 16.10 34.47
CA SER A 338 -65.05 15.39 35.47
C SER A 338 -65.87 14.34 36.20
N LEU A 339 -65.25 13.18 36.48
CA LEU A 339 -65.75 12.21 37.44
C LEU A 339 -65.11 12.52 38.80
N VAL A 340 -65.94 12.89 39.78
CA VAL A 340 -65.50 13.16 41.15
C VAL A 340 -65.87 11.98 42.04
N TYR A 341 -64.87 11.21 42.43
CA TYR A 341 -65.01 10.12 43.40
C TYR A 341 -64.76 10.66 44.80
N ILE A 342 -65.65 10.34 45.72
CA ILE A 342 -65.52 10.70 47.12
C ILE A 342 -65.61 9.45 47.98
N THR A 343 -64.82 9.40 49.05
CA THR A 343 -64.84 8.26 49.98
C THR A 343 -64.66 8.78 51.40
N PRO A 344 -65.58 8.48 52.32
CA PRO A 344 -65.44 8.92 53.70
C PRO A 344 -64.22 8.28 54.37
N VAL A 345 -63.57 9.03 55.25
CA VAL A 345 -62.48 8.55 56.10
C VAL A 345 -63.03 8.34 57.50
N GLY A 346 -63.32 7.08 57.84
CA GLY A 346 -63.92 6.70 59.11
C GLY A 346 -65.44 6.51 59.03
N SER A 347 -66.11 6.49 60.19
CA SER A 347 -67.56 6.31 60.28
C SER A 347 -68.31 7.61 60.00
N THR A 348 -69.36 7.53 59.19
CA THR A 348 -70.23 8.68 58.86
C THR A 348 -71.60 8.54 59.52
N SER A 349 -72.21 9.66 59.89
CA SER A 349 -73.60 9.71 60.41
C SER A 349 -74.66 9.67 59.29
N GLY A 350 -74.26 9.41 58.05
CA GLY A 350 -75.11 9.41 56.86
C GLY A 350 -74.31 9.12 55.58
N ASN A 351 -75.02 8.96 54.46
CA ASN A 351 -74.37 8.73 53.17
C ASN A 351 -73.73 10.03 52.68
N LEU A 352 -72.46 9.95 52.29
CA LEU A 352 -71.74 11.03 51.62
C LEU A 352 -72.11 11.01 50.13
N TYR A 353 -72.45 12.16 49.55
CA TYR A 353 -72.80 12.25 48.14
C TYR A 353 -72.28 13.55 47.51
N LEU A 354 -72.07 13.51 46.19
CA LEU A 354 -71.76 14.68 45.39
C LEU A 354 -73.06 15.46 45.17
N LEU A 355 -73.16 16.65 45.76
CA LEU A 355 -74.35 17.51 45.68
C LEU A 355 -74.35 18.37 44.41
N ARG A 356 -73.19 18.94 44.06
CA ARG A 356 -73.04 19.85 42.91
C ARG A 356 -71.64 19.74 42.33
N GLN A 357 -71.52 19.97 41.03
CA GLN A 357 -70.27 20.13 40.31
C GLN A 357 -70.38 21.35 39.39
N THR A 358 -69.35 22.18 39.36
CA THR A 358 -69.23 23.35 38.49
C THR A 358 -67.90 23.25 37.77
N GLY A 359 -67.91 23.23 36.44
CA GLY A 359 -66.69 23.21 35.65
C GLY A 359 -65.94 24.55 35.70
N ASN A 360 -64.62 24.48 35.72
CA ASN A 360 -63.76 25.65 35.63
C ASN A 360 -63.92 26.31 34.26
N ASN A 361 -64.28 27.60 34.24
CA ASN A 361 -64.37 28.41 33.04
C ASN A 361 -63.74 29.79 33.30
N PRO A 362 -62.40 29.91 33.10
CA PRO A 362 -61.67 31.15 33.35
C PRO A 362 -62.14 32.34 32.51
N GLU A 363 -62.64 32.10 31.29
CA GLU A 363 -63.13 33.16 30.40
C GLU A 363 -64.38 33.86 30.96
N ASN A 364 -65.20 33.13 31.71
CA ASN A 364 -66.38 33.65 32.39
C ASN A 364 -66.14 33.94 33.89
N GLY A 365 -64.89 33.84 34.36
CA GLY A 365 -64.54 34.03 35.77
C GLY A 365 -65.13 32.98 36.71
N ILE A 366 -65.49 31.79 36.21
CA ILE A 366 -66.07 30.70 37.00
C ILE A 366 -64.93 29.78 37.43
N GLU A 367 -64.72 29.66 38.74
CA GLU A 367 -63.78 28.69 39.29
C GLU A 367 -64.41 27.30 39.39
N GLY A 368 -63.65 26.29 38.98
CA GLY A 368 -64.06 24.89 39.10
C GLY A 368 -64.31 24.51 40.56
N SER A 369 -65.38 23.78 40.83
CA SER A 369 -65.71 23.35 42.19
C SER A 369 -66.60 22.13 42.23
N PHE A 370 -66.58 21.43 43.36
CA PHE A 370 -67.55 20.39 43.67
C PHE A 370 -68.03 20.50 45.12
N THR A 371 -69.31 20.26 45.35
CA THR A 371 -69.92 20.31 46.68
C THR A 371 -70.24 18.90 47.14
N VAL A 372 -69.76 18.56 48.33
CA VAL A 372 -70.03 17.26 48.97
C VAL A 372 -71.02 17.47 50.10
N GLY A 373 -72.08 16.67 50.11
CA GLY A 373 -73.16 16.74 51.08
C GLY A 373 -73.30 15.48 51.94
N ILE A 374 -73.90 15.65 53.12
CA ILE A 374 -74.38 14.60 54.00
C ILE A 374 -75.81 14.88 54.45
N SER A 375 -76.58 13.82 54.69
CA SER A 375 -78.01 13.93 54.98
C SER A 375 -78.33 14.58 56.34
N GLN A 376 -77.42 14.51 57.32
CA GLN A 376 -77.60 15.06 58.67
C GLN A 376 -76.26 15.60 59.20
N PRO A 377 -76.25 16.74 59.91
CA PRO A 377 -75.02 17.32 60.43
C PRO A 377 -74.42 16.48 61.57
N GLY A 378 -73.10 16.34 61.58
CA GLY A 378 -72.35 15.68 62.64
C GLY A 378 -71.81 16.64 63.70
N ILE A 379 -71.34 16.11 64.83
CA ILE A 379 -70.68 16.88 65.91
C ILE A 379 -69.15 16.87 65.82
N GLN A 380 -68.59 16.16 64.84
CA GLN A 380 -67.15 16.09 64.56
C GLN A 380 -66.89 16.40 63.09
N ASN A 381 -65.64 16.75 62.75
CA ASN A 381 -65.23 16.88 61.36
C ASN A 381 -65.44 15.55 60.64
N LEU A 382 -66.17 15.58 59.53
CA LEU A 382 -66.26 14.44 58.64
C LEU A 382 -65.21 14.56 57.54
N ASN A 383 -64.14 13.80 57.65
CA ASN A 383 -63.10 13.73 56.62
C ASN A 383 -63.54 12.83 55.47
N PHE A 384 -63.15 13.19 54.25
CA PHE A 384 -63.31 12.36 53.07
C PHE A 384 -62.16 12.56 52.10
N ASN A 385 -61.80 11.50 51.39
CA ASN A 385 -60.90 11.57 50.25
C ASN A 385 -61.70 11.96 49.00
N TYR A 386 -61.05 12.64 48.08
CA TYR A 386 -61.59 12.88 46.74
C TYR A 386 -60.57 12.54 45.65
N LEU A 387 -61.09 12.18 44.48
CA LEU A 387 -60.33 11.99 43.25
C LEU A 387 -61.13 12.58 42.07
N ILE A 388 -60.48 13.42 41.28
CA ILE A 388 -60.96 14.05 40.06
C ILE A 388 -60.30 13.32 38.89
N VAL A 389 -61.12 12.80 37.98
CA VAL A 389 -60.70 12.20 36.71
C VAL A 389 -61.32 12.99 35.57
N ASN A 390 -60.49 13.40 34.59
CA ASN A 390 -60.88 14.20 33.42
C ASN A 390 -60.79 13.40 32.12
#